data_AF-X1DRE8-F1
#
_entry.id   AF-X1DRE8-F1
#
_cell.length_a   1.000
_cell.length_b   1.000
_cell.length_c   1.000
_cell.angle_alpha   90.00
_cell.angle_beta   90.00
_cell.angle_gamma   90.00
#
_symmetry.space_group_name_H-M   'P 1'
#
loop_
_entity.id
_entity.type
_entity.pdbx_description
1 polymer ?
#
loop_
_entity_poly.entity_id
_entity_poly.type
_entity_poly.pdbx_seq_one_letter_code
_entity_poly.pdbx_strand_id
1 'polypeptide(L)'
;EAASTMLLLLYISANLSVIVMRESKLQNYQPSFRSPLYPYIQIIAILGYGFLIYDMGKDTLLITAIFLGFALLWYLFYARPKISRESALMYVVERITDRQIVTDTLKQELREIVKEREEIIEDEFDHLIKDSLILDFDKKIHFDEFIKIASQKLSERLDVESKKFIKLFIEREKQSCTALRPGLAIPHIIIKGEKKFDILLVRANKGIIFPDAPEPVHIVFVLIGTQDMR
;
A
#
# COMPACT_ATOMS: atom_id res chain seq x y z
N GLU A 1 22.27 -19.28 32.40
CA GLU A 1 22.09 -19.96 31.09
C GLU A 1 20.75 -19.64 30.44
N ALA A 2 19.61 -20.01 31.05
CA ALA A 2 18.28 -19.79 30.47
C ALA A 2 17.96 -18.35 30.00
N ALA A 3 18.38 -17.32 30.74
CA ALA A 3 18.16 -15.92 30.35
C ALA A 3 18.89 -15.54 29.04
N SER A 4 20.10 -16.08 28.83
CA SER A 4 20.87 -15.84 27.60
C SER A 4 20.25 -16.56 26.40
N THR A 5 19.72 -17.77 26.62
CA THR A 5 19.02 -18.55 25.59
C THR A 5 17.75 -17.85 25.10
N MET A 6 16.96 -17.29 26.01
CA MET A 6 15.75 -16.55 25.64
C MET A 6 16.08 -15.30 24.82
N LEU A 7 17.20 -14.63 25.12
CA LEU A 7 17.66 -13.49 24.34
C LEU A 7 18.09 -13.90 22.92
N LEU A 8 18.78 -15.04 22.77
CA LEU A 8 19.12 -15.59 21.45
C LEU A 8 17.88 -15.96 20.64
N LEU A 9 16.87 -16.56 21.27
CA LEU A 9 15.58 -16.85 20.64
C LEU A 9 14.87 -15.55 20.20
N LEU A 10 14.88 -14.52 21.05
CA LEU A 10 14.33 -13.20 20.71
C LEU A 10 15.03 -12.62 19.47
N TYR A 11 16.36 -12.70 19.38
CA TYR A 11 17.09 -12.21 18.21
C TYR A 11 16.82 -13.04 16.95
N ILE A 12 16.67 -14.36 17.07
CA ILE A 12 16.24 -15.22 15.96
C ILE A 12 14.85 -14.80 15.48
N SER A 13 13.89 -14.65 16.40
CA SER A 13 12.53 -14.21 16.09
C SER A 13 12.51 -12.82 15.45
N ALA A 14 13.32 -11.87 15.94
CA ALA A 14 13.41 -10.53 15.36
C ALA A 14 13.94 -10.56 13.92
N ASN A 15 14.99 -11.34 13.64
CA ASN A 15 15.50 -11.51 12.27
C ASN A 15 14.47 -12.18 11.36
N LEU A 16 13.73 -13.17 11.87
CA LEU A 16 12.65 -13.83 11.15
C LEU A 16 11.52 -12.84 10.84
N SER A 17 11.12 -12.01 11.79
CA SER A 17 10.10 -10.96 11.59
C SER A 17 10.50 -9.97 10.49
N VAL A 18 11.77 -9.55 10.45
CA VAL A 18 12.25 -8.65 9.38
C VAL A 18 12.14 -9.31 8.01
N ILE A 19 12.50 -10.59 7.89
CA ILE A 19 12.36 -11.34 6.63
C ILE A 19 10.89 -11.43 6.22
N VAL A 20 10.02 -11.84 7.15
CA VAL A 20 8.57 -11.97 6.92
C VAL A 20 7.99 -10.65 6.41
N MET A 21 8.20 -9.55 7.14
CA MET A 21 7.62 -8.24 6.78
C MET A 21 8.07 -7.76 5.40
N ARG A 22 9.34 -7.97 5.03
CA ARG A 22 9.87 -7.56 3.72
C ARG A 22 9.39 -8.44 2.59
N GLU A 23 9.34 -9.75 2.79
CA GLU A 23 8.86 -10.69 1.77
C GLU A 23 7.34 -10.59 1.55
N SER A 24 6.60 -10.08 2.53
CA SER A 24 5.15 -9.84 2.44
C SER A 24 4.72 -8.75 1.47
N LYS A 25 5.64 -7.94 0.91
CA LYS A 25 5.35 -6.90 -0.11
C LYS A 25 4.09 -6.08 0.18
N LEU A 26 3.90 -5.67 1.44
CA LEU A 26 2.79 -4.83 1.86
C LEU A 26 2.89 -3.47 1.14
N GLN A 27 1.81 -3.05 0.48
CA GLN A 27 1.78 -1.84 -0.36
C GLN A 27 2.18 -0.54 0.38
N ASN A 28 2.06 -0.52 1.72
CA ASN A 28 2.37 0.64 2.57
C ASN A 28 3.48 0.37 3.61
N TYR A 29 4.32 -0.67 3.44
CA TYR A 29 5.45 -0.89 4.33
C TYR A 29 6.66 -0.04 3.90
N GLN A 30 7.07 0.93 4.74
CA GLN A 30 8.18 1.83 4.46
C GLN A 30 9.29 1.70 5.52
N PRO A 31 10.22 0.74 5.38
CA PRO A 31 11.25 0.53 6.39
C PRO A 31 12.16 1.75 6.52
N SER A 32 12.25 2.32 7.73
CA SER A 32 13.17 3.41 8.08
C SER A 32 14.65 3.04 7.91
N PHE A 33 14.99 1.76 8.07
CA PHE A 33 16.33 1.22 7.86
C PHE A 33 16.33 0.03 6.89
N ARG A 34 17.21 0.10 5.89
CA ARG A 34 17.48 -0.99 4.95
C ARG A 34 18.79 -1.66 5.30
N SER A 35 18.71 -2.94 5.71
CA SER A 35 19.90 -3.73 6.00
C SER A 35 20.72 -3.91 4.72
N PRO A 36 22.03 -3.63 4.71
CA PRO A 36 22.90 -4.01 3.60
C PRO A 36 22.84 -5.54 3.43
N LEU A 37 23.03 -6.02 2.20
CA LEU A 37 23.09 -7.47 1.89
C LEU A 37 21.87 -8.30 2.38
N TYR A 38 20.70 -7.69 2.53
CA TYR A 38 19.46 -8.43 2.81
C TYR A 38 19.16 -9.41 1.66
N PRO A 39 18.72 -10.66 1.94
CA PRO A 39 18.41 -11.25 3.24
C PRO A 39 19.57 -12.03 3.90
N TYR A 40 20.77 -12.02 3.32
CA TYR A 40 21.88 -12.88 3.75
C TYR A 40 22.34 -12.60 5.18
N ILE A 41 22.39 -11.34 5.60
CA ILE A 41 22.77 -10.98 6.98
C ILE A 41 21.81 -11.58 8.00
N GLN A 42 20.51 -11.52 7.73
CA GLN A 42 19.47 -12.05 8.63
C GLN A 42 19.57 -13.58 8.71
N ILE A 43 19.84 -14.25 7.58
CA ILE A 43 20.04 -15.70 7.55
C ILE A 43 21.28 -16.09 8.34
N ILE A 44 22.41 -15.41 8.14
CA ILE A 44 23.66 -15.66 8.88
C ILE A 44 23.44 -15.44 10.39
N ALA A 45 22.71 -14.39 10.78
CA ALA A 45 22.39 -14.12 12.17
C ALA A 45 21.54 -15.25 12.78
N ILE A 46 20.49 -15.71 12.09
CA ILE A 46 19.64 -16.82 12.55
C ILE A 46 20.47 -18.10 12.72
N LEU A 47 21.31 -18.44 11.75
CA LEU A 47 22.17 -19.62 11.83
C LEU A 47 23.22 -19.48 12.94
N GLY A 48 23.81 -18.30 13.10
CA GLY A 48 24.80 -18.01 14.14
C GLY A 48 24.22 -18.10 15.55
N TYR A 49 23.04 -17.52 15.79
CA TYR A 49 22.36 -17.66 17.08
C TYR A 49 21.92 -19.10 17.33
N GLY A 50 21.47 -19.82 16.31
CA GLY A 50 21.17 -21.26 16.41
C GLY A 50 22.40 -22.09 16.79
N PHE A 51 23.56 -21.79 16.20
CA PHE A 51 24.83 -22.42 16.55
C PHE A 51 25.25 -22.11 18.00
N LEU A 52 25.09 -20.87 18.46
CA LEU A 52 25.37 -20.52 19.86
C LEU A 52 24.48 -21.29 20.84
N ILE A 53 23.19 -21.45 20.54
CA ILE A 53 22.29 -22.26 21.37
C ILE A 53 22.75 -23.73 21.41
N TYR A 54 23.29 -24.26 20.31
CA TYR A 54 23.84 -25.61 20.26
C TYR A 54 25.11 -25.75 21.12
N ASP A 55 26.02 -24.77 21.06
CA ASP A 55 27.28 -24.78 21.80
C ASP A 55 27.08 -24.62 23.33
N MET A 56 25.99 -23.95 23.76
CA MET A 56 25.62 -23.78 25.18
C MET A 56 25.27 -25.09 25.92
N GLY A 57 25.28 -26.23 25.24
CA GLY A 57 25.12 -27.54 25.87
C GLY A 57 23.69 -28.07 25.91
N LYS A 58 23.57 -29.34 26.31
CA LYS A 58 22.33 -30.13 26.21
C LYS A 58 21.20 -29.57 27.07
N ASP A 59 21.51 -29.04 28.25
CA ASP A 59 20.51 -28.50 29.18
C ASP A 59 19.80 -27.28 28.57
N THR A 60 20.55 -26.42 27.89
CA THR A 60 20.03 -25.25 27.17
C THR A 60 19.14 -25.65 25.99
N LEU A 61 19.55 -26.67 25.23
CA LEU A 61 18.74 -27.21 24.13
C LEU A 61 17.42 -27.79 24.62
N LEU A 62 17.44 -28.52 25.75
CA LEU A 62 16.25 -29.12 26.35
C LEU A 62 15.25 -28.05 26.81
N ILE A 63 15.72 -26.99 27.49
CA ILE A 63 14.87 -25.87 27.91
C ILE A 63 14.25 -25.17 26.69
N THR A 64 15.04 -24.94 25.64
CA THR A 64 14.56 -24.34 24.38
C THR A 64 13.47 -25.19 23.74
N ALA A 65 13.68 -26.50 23.65
CA ALA A 65 12.72 -27.44 23.08
C ALA A 65 11.42 -27.48 23.89
N ILE A 66 11.50 -27.50 25.23
CA ILE A 66 10.33 -27.44 26.11
C ILE A 66 9.57 -26.13 25.90
N PHE A 67 10.27 -25.01 25.84
CA PHE A 67 9.64 -23.70 25.64
C PHE A 67 8.93 -23.61 24.28
N LEU A 68 9.59 -24.01 23.20
CA LEU A 68 8.97 -24.07 21.86
C LEU A 68 7.79 -25.04 21.82
N GLY A 69 7.91 -26.19 22.48
CA GLY A 69 6.82 -27.16 22.63
C GLY A 69 5.63 -26.57 23.36
N PHE A 70 5.85 -25.88 24.49
CA PHE A 70 4.79 -25.22 25.24
C PHE A 70 4.14 -24.08 24.44
N ALA A 71 4.92 -23.27 23.74
CA ALA A 71 4.41 -22.23 22.86
C ALA A 71 3.56 -22.81 21.71
N LEU A 72 3.98 -23.94 21.15
CA LEU A 72 3.25 -24.64 20.09
C LEU A 72 1.96 -25.28 20.61
N LEU A 73 1.99 -25.90 21.79
CA LEU A 73 0.79 -26.43 22.45
C LEU A 73 -0.19 -25.30 22.77
N TRP A 74 0.29 -24.20 23.33
CA TRP A 74 -0.51 -23.01 23.58
C TRP A 74 -1.15 -22.48 22.29
N TYR A 75 -0.37 -22.40 21.21
CA TYR A 75 -0.88 -22.01 19.90
C TYR A 75 -1.97 -22.97 19.41
N LEU A 76 -1.75 -24.28 19.45
CA LEU A 76 -2.69 -25.27 18.92
C LEU A 76 -3.99 -25.38 19.73
N PHE A 77 -3.90 -25.35 21.06
CA PHE A 77 -5.04 -25.59 21.95
C PHE A 77 -5.81 -24.31 22.32
N TYR A 78 -5.11 -23.18 22.49
CA TYR A 78 -5.74 -21.95 22.94
C TYR A 78 -5.91 -20.93 21.81
N ALA A 79 -4.83 -20.63 21.09
CA ALA A 79 -4.82 -19.54 20.11
C ALA A 79 -5.57 -19.91 18.83
N ARG A 80 -5.24 -21.05 18.21
CA ARG A 80 -5.79 -21.54 16.94
C ARG A 80 -7.33 -21.56 16.88
N PRO A 81 -8.07 -22.09 17.88
CA PRO A 81 -9.54 -22.10 17.80
C PRO A 81 -10.19 -20.75 18.07
N LYS A 82 -9.51 -19.81 18.75
CA LYS A 82 -10.02 -18.46 19.04
C LYS A 82 -9.70 -17.44 17.95
N ILE A 83 -8.72 -17.75 17.12
CA ILE A 83 -8.25 -16.89 16.05
C ILE A 83 -8.99 -17.31 14.77
N SER A 84 -10.05 -16.58 14.42
CA SER A 84 -10.69 -16.67 13.10
C SER A 84 -9.94 -15.88 12.02
N ARG A 85 -8.65 -15.59 12.24
CA ARG A 85 -7.86 -14.61 11.48
C ARG A 85 -6.50 -15.21 11.09
N GLU A 86 -6.20 -15.22 9.81
CA GLU A 86 -5.00 -15.89 9.29
C GLU A 86 -3.72 -15.19 9.78
N SER A 87 -2.78 -15.95 10.35
CA SER A 87 -1.54 -15.42 10.93
C SER A 87 -0.52 -15.03 9.86
N ALA A 88 0.29 -14.01 10.11
CA ALA A 88 1.42 -13.61 9.26
C ALA A 88 2.43 -14.74 8.96
N LEU A 89 2.53 -15.75 9.84
CA LEU A 89 3.32 -16.96 9.61
C LEU A 89 2.74 -17.84 8.48
N MET A 90 1.42 -17.84 8.31
CA MET A 90 0.72 -18.60 7.27
C MET A 90 1.16 -18.11 5.87
N TYR A 91 1.37 -16.80 5.69
CA TYR A 91 1.82 -16.21 4.43
C TYR A 91 3.22 -16.69 3.98
N VAL A 92 4.17 -16.83 4.91
CA VAL A 92 5.52 -17.34 4.60
C VAL A 92 5.51 -18.84 4.36
N VAL A 93 4.73 -19.58 5.14
CA VAL A 93 4.51 -21.02 4.94
C VAL A 93 3.80 -21.28 3.61
N GLU A 94 2.84 -20.45 3.21
CA GLU A 94 2.12 -20.54 1.93
C GLU A 94 3.01 -20.26 0.73
N ARG A 95 3.91 -19.26 0.81
CA ARG A 95 4.85 -18.98 -0.30
C ARG A 95 5.88 -20.08 -0.48
N ILE A 96 6.30 -20.74 0.59
CA ILE A 96 7.19 -21.90 0.54
C ILE A 96 6.43 -23.17 0.09
N THR A 97 5.11 -23.22 0.30
CA THR A 97 4.26 -24.41 0.08
C THR A 97 3.31 -24.29 -1.13
N ASP A 98 3.43 -23.22 -1.94
CA ASP A 98 2.65 -22.98 -3.18
C ASP A 98 1.12 -23.16 -3.01
N ARG A 99 0.59 -22.77 -1.85
CA ARG A 99 -0.87 -22.69 -1.61
C ARG A 99 -1.28 -21.23 -1.64
N GLN A 100 -2.10 -20.89 -2.64
CA GLN A 100 -2.64 -19.55 -2.86
C GLN A 100 -3.88 -19.32 -2.00
N ILE A 101 -3.73 -18.84 -0.77
CA ILE A 101 -4.84 -18.23 -0.01
C ILE A 101 -4.32 -16.94 0.64
N VAL A 102 -4.03 -15.93 -0.19
CA VAL A 102 -3.89 -14.56 0.34
C VAL A 102 -5.30 -14.05 0.63
N THR A 103 -5.73 -14.14 1.88
CA THR A 103 -7.01 -13.55 2.31
C THR A 103 -6.84 -12.07 2.60
N ASP A 104 -7.80 -11.24 2.16
CA ASP A 104 -7.79 -9.78 2.28
C ASP A 104 -7.68 -9.26 3.73
N THR A 105 -8.09 -10.07 4.72
CA THR A 105 -8.13 -9.74 6.14
C THR A 105 -6.73 -9.59 6.77
N LEU A 106 -5.79 -10.48 6.46
CA LEU A 106 -4.42 -10.40 6.98
C LEU A 106 -3.66 -9.19 6.43
N LYS A 107 -3.90 -8.86 5.15
CA LYS A 107 -3.33 -7.66 4.53
C LYS A 107 -3.78 -6.38 5.25
N GLN A 108 -5.03 -6.34 5.73
CA GLN A 108 -5.57 -5.22 6.50
C GLN A 108 -4.92 -5.12 7.88
N GLU A 109 -4.80 -6.22 8.63
CA GLU A 109 -4.18 -6.19 9.98
C GLU A 109 -2.71 -5.80 9.94
N LEU A 110 -1.93 -6.33 9.00
CA LEU A 110 -0.53 -5.94 8.86
C LEU A 110 -0.40 -4.47 8.47
N ARG A 111 -1.31 -3.96 7.65
CA ARG A 111 -1.38 -2.54 7.31
C ARG A 111 -1.71 -1.69 8.54
N GLU A 112 -2.63 -2.13 9.39
CA GLU A 112 -2.98 -1.46 10.65
C GLU A 112 -1.81 -1.43 11.64
N ILE A 113 -1.13 -2.56 11.85
CA ILE A 113 0.05 -2.65 12.72
C ILE A 113 1.18 -1.72 12.22
N VAL A 114 1.43 -1.67 10.91
CA VAL A 114 2.43 -0.77 10.33
C VAL A 114 2.02 0.70 10.50
N LYS A 115 0.73 1.03 10.28
CA LYS A 115 0.20 2.38 10.48
C LYS A 115 0.31 2.86 11.92
N GLU A 116 -0.05 2.03 12.90
CA GLU A 116 0.03 2.38 14.33
C GLU A 116 1.48 2.55 14.80
N ARG A 117 2.39 1.67 14.34
CA ARG A 117 3.76 1.62 14.87
C ARG A 117 4.71 2.62 14.24
N GLU A 118 4.48 3.01 12.99
CA GLU A 118 5.32 3.99 12.29
C GLU A 118 4.84 5.43 12.47
N GLU A 119 3.75 5.68 13.22
CA GLU A 119 3.04 6.96 13.18
C GLU A 119 2.98 7.42 11.73
N ILE A 120 2.38 6.64 10.83
CA ILE A 120 2.21 7.09 9.43
C ILE A 120 1.30 8.31 9.50
N ILE A 121 1.91 9.48 9.67
CA ILE A 121 1.31 10.79 9.59
C ILE A 121 0.69 10.78 8.21
N GLU A 122 -0.64 10.90 8.15
CA GLU A 122 -1.33 11.10 6.88
C GLU A 122 -0.61 12.23 6.16
N ASP A 123 0.00 11.91 5.02
CA ASP A 123 0.70 12.91 4.26
C ASP A 123 -0.33 13.84 3.60
N GLU A 124 0.13 14.98 3.07
CA GLU A 124 -0.77 15.93 2.42
C GLU A 124 -1.56 15.25 1.28
N PHE A 125 -0.97 14.23 0.64
CA PHE A 125 -1.61 13.48 -0.44
C PHE A 125 -2.74 12.56 0.05
N ASP A 126 -2.57 11.88 1.20
CA ASP A 126 -3.61 11.06 1.83
C ASP A 126 -4.84 11.92 2.20
N HIS A 127 -4.62 13.11 2.75
CA HIS A 127 -5.69 14.07 3.02
C HIS A 127 -6.39 14.53 1.74
N LEU A 128 -5.62 14.86 0.69
CA LEU A 128 -6.15 15.25 -0.61
C LEU A 128 -7.02 14.17 -1.25
N ILE A 129 -6.65 12.90 -1.14
CA ILE A 129 -7.45 11.79 -1.66
C ILE A 129 -8.74 11.65 -0.86
N LYS A 130 -8.70 11.74 0.47
CA LYS A 130 -9.89 11.63 1.32
C LYS A 130 -10.89 12.75 1.07
N ASP A 131 -10.37 13.96 0.89
CA ASP A 131 -11.18 15.15 0.61
C ASP A 131 -11.45 15.32 -0.89
N SER A 132 -11.00 14.41 -1.75
CA SER A 132 -11.15 14.55 -3.20
C SER A 132 -12.62 14.60 -3.62
N LEU A 133 -12.90 15.40 -4.64
CA LEU A 133 -14.22 15.42 -5.23
C LEU A 133 -14.43 14.14 -6.06
N ILE A 134 -15.56 13.46 -5.86
CA ILE A 134 -15.93 12.27 -6.62
C ILE A 134 -17.11 12.59 -7.55
N LEU A 135 -16.97 12.28 -8.84
CA LEU A 135 -18.04 12.39 -9.82
C LEU A 135 -18.41 11.02 -10.38
N ASP A 136 -19.70 10.73 -10.35
CA ASP A 136 -20.29 9.50 -10.90
C ASP A 136 -21.15 9.82 -12.13
N PHE A 137 -20.92 9.07 -13.21
CA PHE A 137 -21.69 9.17 -14.45
C PHE A 137 -22.31 7.83 -14.83
N ASP A 138 -23.65 7.80 -14.88
CA ASP A 138 -24.43 6.62 -15.28
C ASP A 138 -24.79 6.57 -16.77
N LYS A 139 -24.52 7.66 -17.49
CA LYS A 139 -24.76 7.79 -18.93
C LYS A 139 -23.45 7.88 -19.70
N LYS A 140 -23.49 7.52 -20.98
CA LYS A 140 -22.35 7.71 -21.88
C LYS A 140 -22.22 9.19 -22.18
N ILE A 141 -21.05 9.77 -21.92
CA ILE A 141 -20.79 11.21 -22.13
C ILE A 141 -19.58 11.42 -23.04
N HIS A 142 -19.56 12.56 -23.70
CA HIS A 142 -18.39 13.00 -24.48
C HIS A 142 -17.43 13.81 -23.62
N PHE A 143 -16.16 13.83 -24.02
CA PHE A 143 -15.11 14.60 -23.36
C PHE A 143 -15.48 16.06 -23.10
N ASP A 144 -16.12 16.73 -24.07
CA ASP A 144 -16.54 18.14 -23.91
C ASP A 144 -17.56 18.32 -22.78
N GLU A 145 -18.51 17.39 -22.64
CA GLU A 145 -19.49 17.41 -21.56
C GLU A 145 -18.82 17.10 -20.22
N PHE A 146 -17.93 16.10 -20.19
CA PHE A 146 -17.12 15.75 -19.03
C PHE A 146 -16.31 16.95 -18.51
N ILE A 147 -15.52 17.59 -19.38
CA ILE A 147 -14.67 18.72 -19.02
C ILE A 147 -15.50 19.91 -18.54
N LYS A 148 -16.68 20.16 -19.13
CA LYS A 148 -17.57 21.22 -18.66
C LYS A 148 -18.04 20.99 -17.23
N ILE A 149 -18.48 19.76 -16.91
CA ILE A 149 -18.95 19.39 -15.56
C ILE A 149 -17.79 19.42 -14.57
N ALA A 150 -16.65 18.81 -14.91
CA ALA A 150 -15.46 18.80 -14.07
C ALA A 150 -14.99 20.23 -13.77
N SER A 151 -14.87 21.09 -14.80
CA SER A 151 -14.41 22.47 -14.67
C SER A 151 -15.33 23.33 -13.79
N GLN A 152 -16.65 23.11 -13.85
CA GLN A 152 -17.59 23.81 -12.99
C GLN A 152 -17.37 23.45 -11.51
N LYS A 153 -17.22 22.16 -11.21
CA LYS A 153 -17.02 21.71 -9.83
C LYS A 153 -15.66 22.10 -9.27
N LEU A 154 -14.62 22.07 -10.10
CA LEU A 154 -13.27 22.51 -9.72
C LEU A 154 -13.19 24.02 -9.52
N SER A 155 -14.00 24.80 -10.26
CA SER A 155 -14.09 26.24 -10.10
C SER A 155 -14.57 26.64 -8.70
N GLU A 156 -15.54 25.90 -8.14
CA GLU A 156 -16.07 26.11 -6.79
C GLU A 156 -15.00 25.87 -5.70
N ARG A 157 -14.04 24.96 -5.93
CA ARG A 157 -12.99 24.62 -4.94
C ARG A 157 -11.74 25.49 -5.05
N LEU A 158 -11.28 25.77 -6.26
CA LEU A 158 -9.95 26.34 -6.49
C LEU A 158 -9.93 27.85 -6.71
N ASP A 159 -11.11 28.49 -6.69
CA ASP A 159 -11.31 29.93 -6.97
C ASP A 159 -10.68 30.34 -8.32
N VAL A 160 -10.93 29.52 -9.34
CA VAL A 160 -10.49 29.75 -10.71
C VAL A 160 -11.70 29.66 -11.63
N GLU A 161 -11.82 30.56 -12.61
CA GLU A 161 -12.94 30.57 -13.54
C GLU A 161 -13.03 29.24 -14.33
N SER A 162 -14.22 28.63 -14.33
CA SER A 162 -14.51 27.39 -15.08
C SER A 162 -14.08 27.44 -16.55
N LYS A 163 -14.24 28.58 -17.24
CA LYS A 163 -13.79 28.75 -18.64
C LYS A 163 -12.28 28.53 -18.82
N LYS A 164 -11.48 28.92 -17.82
CA LYS A 164 -10.03 28.75 -17.84
C LYS A 164 -9.65 27.28 -17.69
N PHE A 165 -10.33 26.54 -16.82
CA PHE A 165 -10.16 25.09 -16.69
C PHE A 165 -10.47 24.36 -17.99
N ILE A 166 -11.61 24.67 -18.62
CA ILE A 166 -12.00 24.06 -19.90
C ILE A 166 -10.90 24.26 -20.94
N LYS A 167 -10.38 25.49 -21.07
CA LYS A 167 -9.31 25.80 -22.01
C LYS A 167 -8.04 24.99 -21.74
N LEU A 168 -7.60 24.91 -20.48
CA LEU A 168 -6.40 24.16 -20.09
C LEU A 168 -6.53 22.66 -20.36
N PHE A 169 -7.68 22.06 -20.06
CA PHE A 169 -7.91 20.64 -20.34
C PHE A 169 -7.93 20.34 -21.84
N ILE A 170 -8.57 21.18 -22.64
CA ILE A 170 -8.59 21.03 -24.10
C ILE A 170 -7.18 21.19 -24.68
N GLU A 171 -6.42 22.20 -24.25
CA GLU A 171 -5.03 22.38 -24.69
C GLU A 171 -4.16 21.20 -24.29
N ARG A 172 -4.34 20.64 -23.09
CA ARG A 172 -3.60 19.48 -22.62
C ARG A 172 -3.92 18.23 -23.42
N GLU A 173 -5.20 17.94 -23.68
CA GLU A 173 -5.61 16.75 -24.42
C GLU A 173 -5.10 16.79 -25.86
N LYS A 174 -5.12 17.98 -26.48
CA LYS A 174 -4.60 18.19 -27.85
C LYS A 174 -3.11 17.91 -28.00
N GLN A 175 -2.32 18.07 -26.94
CA GLN A 175 -0.88 17.76 -26.98
C GLN A 175 -0.63 16.25 -27.00
N SER A 176 -1.42 15.51 -26.22
CA SER A 176 -1.36 14.06 -26.14
C SER A 176 -2.61 13.57 -25.42
N CYS A 177 -3.23 12.53 -25.99
CA CYS A 177 -4.30 11.78 -25.35
C CYS A 177 -3.93 11.45 -23.90
N THR A 178 -4.82 11.74 -22.96
CA THR A 178 -4.58 11.50 -21.53
C THR A 178 -5.10 10.14 -21.06
N ALA A 179 -5.70 9.35 -21.97
CA ALA A 179 -6.00 7.95 -21.73
C ALA A 179 -4.70 7.13 -21.73
N LEU A 180 -4.34 6.59 -20.56
CA LEU A 180 -3.09 5.83 -20.40
C LEU A 180 -3.25 4.36 -20.77
N ARG A 181 -4.42 3.79 -20.48
CA ARG A 181 -4.77 2.39 -20.69
C ARG A 181 -6.27 2.28 -21.00
N PRO A 182 -6.73 1.19 -21.62
CA PRO A 182 -8.17 0.94 -21.81
C PRO A 182 -8.94 1.14 -20.50
N GLY A 183 -9.95 2.01 -20.53
CA GLY A 183 -10.78 2.32 -19.36
C GLY A 183 -10.21 3.33 -18.35
N LEU A 184 -8.98 3.84 -18.51
CA LEU A 184 -8.32 4.75 -17.54
C LEU A 184 -7.68 5.98 -18.20
N ALA A 185 -8.00 7.18 -17.70
CA ALA A 185 -7.33 8.43 -18.09
C ALA A 185 -6.81 9.24 -16.89
N ILE A 186 -5.73 10.00 -17.11
CA ILE A 186 -5.16 10.91 -16.12
C ILE A 186 -4.92 12.30 -16.73
N PRO A 187 -5.98 13.09 -16.97
CA PRO A 187 -5.86 14.48 -17.39
C PRO A 187 -5.20 15.30 -16.28
N HIS A 188 -4.13 16.02 -16.62
CA HIS A 188 -3.43 16.89 -15.67
C HIS A 188 -3.22 18.29 -16.23
N ILE A 189 -3.44 19.30 -15.40
CA ILE A 189 -3.31 20.70 -15.80
C ILE A 189 -2.55 21.51 -14.74
N ILE A 190 -1.86 22.54 -15.21
CA ILE A 190 -1.16 23.49 -14.34
C ILE A 190 -1.96 24.79 -14.29
N ILE A 191 -2.31 25.23 -13.09
CA ILE A 191 -2.96 26.51 -12.85
C ILE A 191 -1.98 27.54 -12.29
N LYS A 192 -2.30 28.83 -12.49
CA LYS A 192 -1.57 29.93 -11.86
C LYS A 192 -1.96 30.02 -10.38
N GLY A 193 -0.98 30.17 -9.50
CA GLY A 193 -1.13 30.24 -8.05
C GLY A 193 0.12 29.67 -7.36
N GLU A 194 0.05 29.54 -6.04
CA GLU A 194 1.08 28.92 -5.22
C GLU A 194 0.42 27.91 -4.28
N LYS A 195 1.09 26.78 -4.02
CA LYS A 195 0.70 25.73 -3.08
C LYS A 195 -0.73 25.22 -3.25
N LYS A 196 -1.21 25.10 -4.48
CA LYS A 196 -2.52 24.48 -4.77
C LYS A 196 -2.31 23.16 -5.48
N PHE A 197 -2.85 22.10 -4.91
CA PHE A 197 -2.98 20.80 -5.56
C PHE A 197 -4.34 20.21 -5.20
N ASP A 198 -5.04 19.62 -6.17
CA ASP A 198 -6.34 19.00 -5.97
C ASP A 198 -6.52 17.81 -6.92
N ILE A 199 -7.31 16.85 -6.48
CA ILE A 199 -7.62 15.62 -7.21
C ILE A 199 -9.14 15.51 -7.35
N LEU A 200 -9.57 15.26 -8.59
CA LEU A 200 -10.95 14.90 -8.89
C LEU A 200 -10.99 13.47 -9.41
N LEU A 201 -11.71 12.61 -8.68
CA LEU A 201 -11.92 11.21 -9.01
C LEU A 201 -13.22 11.07 -9.79
N VAL A 202 -13.18 10.39 -10.92
CA VAL A 202 -14.38 10.18 -11.75
C VAL A 202 -14.55 8.71 -12.06
N ARG A 203 -15.79 8.24 -11.90
CA ARG A 203 -16.25 6.92 -12.34
C ARG A 203 -17.40 7.10 -13.32
N ALA A 204 -17.29 6.46 -14.48
CA ALA A 204 -18.30 6.50 -15.53
C ALA A 204 -18.71 5.07 -15.92
N ASN A 205 -19.89 4.64 -15.46
CA ASN A 205 -20.40 3.28 -15.67
C ASN A 205 -20.57 2.93 -17.16
N LYS A 206 -21.00 3.90 -17.98
CA LYS A 206 -21.19 3.73 -19.43
C LYS A 206 -20.02 4.27 -20.28
N GLY A 207 -18.99 4.79 -19.62
CA GLY A 207 -17.77 5.31 -20.24
C GLY A 207 -17.87 6.74 -20.77
N ILE A 208 -16.72 7.40 -20.83
CA ILE A 208 -16.49 8.74 -21.38
C ILE A 208 -15.75 8.58 -22.71
N ILE A 209 -16.28 9.18 -23.78
CA ILE A 209 -15.64 9.17 -25.10
C ILE A 209 -14.60 10.29 -25.14
N PHE A 210 -13.33 9.93 -25.05
CA PHE A 210 -12.19 10.82 -25.27
C PHE A 210 -11.88 10.93 -26.78
N PRO A 211 -11.38 12.09 -27.28
CA PRO A 211 -11.19 12.31 -28.71
C PRO A 211 -10.27 11.28 -29.39
N ASP A 212 -9.15 10.96 -28.74
CA ASP A 212 -8.09 10.09 -29.29
C ASP A 212 -7.97 8.77 -28.53
N ALA A 213 -8.97 8.40 -27.73
CA ALA A 213 -8.96 7.14 -26.99
C ALA A 213 -9.57 6.00 -27.84
N PRO A 214 -8.93 4.82 -27.90
CA PRO A 214 -9.44 3.69 -28.67
C PRO A 214 -10.72 3.09 -28.06
N GLU A 215 -10.91 3.24 -26.75
CA GLU A 215 -12.04 2.70 -25.99
C GLU A 215 -12.59 3.75 -25.01
N PRO A 216 -13.87 3.65 -24.62
CA PRO A 216 -14.44 4.53 -23.59
C PRO A 216 -13.67 4.45 -22.27
N VAL A 217 -13.45 5.60 -21.64
CA VAL A 217 -12.77 5.70 -20.35
C VAL A 217 -13.78 5.57 -19.22
N HIS A 218 -13.55 4.67 -18.28
CA HIS A 218 -14.45 4.41 -17.15
C HIS A 218 -13.98 5.04 -15.86
N ILE A 219 -12.67 5.24 -15.71
CA ILE A 219 -12.05 5.82 -14.52
C ILE A 219 -11.17 6.98 -14.96
N VAL A 220 -11.34 8.14 -14.32
CA VAL A 220 -10.50 9.31 -14.59
C VAL A 220 -9.95 9.86 -13.29
N PHE A 221 -8.63 10.06 -13.24
CA PHE A 221 -7.96 10.80 -12.17
C PHE A 221 -7.55 12.16 -12.72
N VAL A 222 -8.32 13.19 -12.41
CA VAL A 222 -8.01 14.56 -12.82
C VAL A 222 -7.08 15.16 -11.79
N LEU A 223 -5.87 15.54 -12.22
CA LEU A 223 -4.83 16.12 -11.36
C LEU A 223 -4.66 17.61 -11.68
N ILE A 224 -4.69 18.45 -10.66
CA ILE A 224 -4.57 19.90 -10.82
C ILE A 224 -3.52 20.38 -9.84
N GLY A 225 -2.52 21.09 -10.34
CA GLY A 225 -1.45 21.60 -9.51
C GLY A 225 -1.01 23.00 -9.94
N THR A 226 -0.41 23.73 -9.02
CA THR A 226 0.43 24.89 -9.33
C THR A 226 1.84 24.44 -9.71
N GLN A 227 2.62 25.31 -10.34
CA GLN A 227 3.93 24.94 -10.89
C GLN A 227 4.94 24.51 -9.81
N ASP A 228 4.76 24.97 -8.58
CA ASP A 228 5.56 24.66 -7.40
C ASP A 228 5.21 23.31 -6.73
N MET A 229 4.03 22.75 -7.00
CA MET A 229 3.52 21.48 -6.44
C MET A 229 3.60 20.33 -7.45
N ARG A 230 4.58 20.39 -8.37
CA ARG A 230 4.70 19.47 -9.51
C ARG A 230 5.44 18.17 -9.17
#